data_AF-A0A972IR74-F1
#
_entry.id   AF-A0A972IR74-F1
#
_cell.length_a   1.000
_cell.length_b   1.000
_cell.length_c   1.000
_cell.angle_alpha   90.00
_cell.angle_beta   90.00
_cell.angle_gamma   90.00
#
_symmetry.space_group_name_H-M   'P 1'
#
loop_
_entity.id
_entity.type
_entity.pdbx_description
1 polymer ?
#
loop_
_entity_poly.entity_id
_entity_poly.type
_entity_poly.pdbx_seq_one_letter_code
_entity_poly.pdbx_strand_id
1 'polypeptide(L)'
;MRKYLRIFFLPLLLLTTACVRENLPTRFRVPEGTPVTLTIGFGAQAPVDVQVNTKAGATRADESRVHDLYVLIFDSGGTRSYGRYFSYQHKWDNTNPLNSNENENEGWYVENKTLDGVTPVVSDTRGAVKIATKALSSCTLVLLANVENTLISLGGEDPLEALNSVANYTDLKNLPVRLEQNAVARNGLFLMLGEIPNLDMTHMTWDKSGGASTGTFGTDYLVTLSPLDAKVKFRIRANDANIKDLTPYKWSVSNLPSSCYLYEREPYAFPSGEDHYYFDTDPIYFDEEETDGDGIWQTFTFYMLESCLASDTITPNYSSRELQAKNPAPVNYEDDHGDTQTIHYVNNGDGNGDKQWTYAPARAPFVTFSVSMAFKTDTPQGIDGLATQEYPWDNSNNPRPVGVTGETSYTVHLGDFSQDPSDYSTRRGHYYTYDIVINNASNLYAESSSPTILYSRSRF
;
A
#
# COMPACT_ATOMS: atom_id res chain seq x y z
N MET A 1 -90.62 6.56 -22.03
CA MET A 1 -89.54 6.89 -21.07
C MET A 1 -88.82 5.63 -20.56
N ARG A 2 -88.07 4.90 -21.42
CA ARG A 2 -87.32 3.71 -20.97
C ARG A 2 -86.04 3.38 -21.77
N LYS A 3 -85.66 4.20 -22.75
CA LYS A 3 -84.48 3.97 -23.62
C LYS A 3 -83.32 4.95 -23.41
N TYR A 4 -83.52 6.05 -22.69
CA TYR A 4 -82.46 7.04 -22.43
C TYR A 4 -81.75 6.89 -21.07
N LEU A 5 -82.23 5.99 -20.19
CA LEU A 5 -81.64 5.79 -18.86
C LEU A 5 -80.42 4.83 -18.89
N ARG A 6 -80.17 4.12 -19.99
CA ARG A 6 -79.05 3.17 -20.11
C ARG A 6 -77.78 3.76 -20.74
N ILE A 7 -77.85 4.96 -21.32
CA ILE A 7 -76.71 5.59 -22.00
C ILE A 7 -75.90 6.49 -21.02
N PHE A 8 -76.49 6.88 -19.89
CA PHE A 8 -75.81 7.72 -18.89
C PHE A 8 -74.99 6.93 -17.85
N PHE A 9 -75.18 5.61 -17.75
CA PHE A 9 -74.44 4.77 -16.78
C PHE A 9 -73.15 4.14 -17.34
N LEU A 10 -72.97 4.13 -18.67
CA LEU A 10 -71.76 3.57 -19.29
C LEU A 10 -70.51 4.48 -19.16
N PRO A 11 -70.59 5.82 -19.28
CA PRO A 11 -69.41 6.67 -19.07
C PRO A 11 -69.08 6.86 -17.58
N LEU A 12 -70.03 6.65 -16.67
CA LEU A 12 -69.81 6.74 -15.22
C LEU A 12 -69.08 5.50 -14.66
N LEU A 13 -69.24 4.33 -15.28
CA LEU A 13 -68.53 3.09 -14.92
C LEU A 13 -67.06 3.09 -15.41
N LEU A 14 -66.73 3.89 -16.43
CA LEU A 14 -65.37 4.07 -16.94
C LEU A 14 -64.55 5.11 -16.15
N LEU A 15 -65.19 5.89 -15.26
CA LEU A 15 -64.53 6.86 -14.39
C LEU A 15 -64.11 6.26 -13.04
N THR A 16 -64.52 5.03 -12.71
CA THR A 16 -64.16 4.35 -11.45
C THR A 16 -63.01 3.34 -11.60
N THR A 17 -62.40 3.21 -12.77
CA THR A 17 -61.21 2.36 -13.00
C THR A 17 -59.91 3.14 -13.16
N ALA A 18 -59.95 4.47 -13.16
CA ALA A 18 -58.76 5.32 -13.15
C ALA A 18 -58.28 5.63 -11.72
N CYS A 19 -57.89 4.59 -10.99
CA CYS A 19 -56.94 4.61 -9.87
C CYS A 19 -56.89 3.22 -9.22
N VAL A 20 -56.58 2.20 -10.02
CA VAL A 20 -55.87 1.04 -9.48
C VAL A 20 -54.41 1.29 -9.83
N ARG A 21 -53.58 1.57 -8.81
CA ARG A 21 -52.13 1.52 -8.97
C ARG A 21 -51.84 0.05 -9.28
N GLU A 22 -51.66 -0.26 -10.55
CA GLU A 22 -51.25 -1.59 -10.97
C GLU A 22 -49.92 -1.90 -10.28
N ASN A 23 -49.94 -2.86 -9.35
CA ASN A 23 -48.73 -3.47 -8.82
C ASN A 23 -48.13 -4.32 -9.95
N LEU A 24 -47.44 -3.66 -10.88
CA LEU A 24 -46.57 -4.29 -11.85
C LEU A 24 -45.26 -4.66 -11.14
N PRO A 25 -44.93 -5.95 -10.98
CA PRO A 25 -43.63 -6.34 -10.48
C PRO A 25 -42.65 -6.31 -11.66
N THR A 26 -42.18 -5.12 -12.03
CA THR A 26 -41.08 -4.96 -12.98
C THR A 26 -40.18 -3.83 -12.53
N ARG A 27 -38.90 -4.15 -12.31
CA ARG A 27 -37.83 -3.20 -12.02
C ARG A 27 -37.91 -2.05 -13.03
N PHE A 28 -38.39 -0.87 -12.60
CA PHE A 28 -38.50 0.28 -13.49
C PHE A 28 -37.08 0.68 -13.90
N ARG A 29 -36.76 0.49 -15.18
CA ARG A 29 -35.52 1.01 -15.75
C ARG A 29 -35.66 2.52 -15.88
N VAL A 30 -34.79 3.26 -15.19
CA VAL A 30 -34.67 4.70 -15.38
C VAL A 30 -34.02 4.92 -16.76
N PRO A 31 -34.66 5.68 -17.68
CA PRO A 31 -34.06 5.95 -18.99
C PRO A 31 -32.69 6.59 -18.85
N GLU A 32 -31.75 6.18 -19.70
CA GLU A 32 -30.40 6.75 -19.71
C GLU A 32 -30.46 8.26 -19.96
N GLY A 33 -29.65 9.02 -19.24
CA GLY A 33 -29.67 10.49 -19.25
C GLY A 33 -30.65 11.15 -18.30
N THR A 34 -31.56 10.38 -17.65
CA THR A 34 -32.50 10.94 -16.66
C THR A 34 -31.72 11.43 -15.42
N PRO A 35 -31.97 12.65 -14.91
CA PRO A 35 -31.39 13.10 -13.66
C PRO A 35 -31.72 12.16 -12.50
N VAL A 36 -30.70 11.78 -11.74
CA VAL A 36 -30.81 10.90 -10.58
C VAL A 36 -29.89 11.37 -9.47
N THR A 37 -30.23 11.01 -8.25
CA THR A 37 -29.36 11.17 -7.09
C THR A 37 -28.78 9.80 -6.73
N LEU A 38 -27.46 9.72 -6.67
CA LEU A 38 -26.73 8.51 -6.30
C LEU A 38 -26.14 8.69 -4.90
N THR A 39 -26.14 7.63 -4.10
CA THR A 39 -25.28 7.55 -2.91
C THR A 39 -24.45 6.31 -2.95
N ILE A 40 -23.16 6.51 -2.71
CA ILE A 40 -22.15 5.48 -2.77
C ILE A 40 -21.54 5.36 -1.38
N GLY A 41 -21.73 4.20 -0.75
CA GLY A 41 -20.99 3.84 0.45
C GLY A 41 -19.57 3.42 0.10
N PHE A 42 -18.60 3.89 0.87
CA PHE A 42 -17.19 3.55 0.74
C PHE A 42 -16.59 3.14 2.09
N GLY A 43 -15.51 2.36 2.05
CA GLY A 43 -14.69 2.03 3.21
C GLY A 43 -13.22 2.06 2.84
N ALA A 44 -12.36 2.44 3.77
CA ALA A 44 -10.91 2.49 3.56
C ALA A 44 -10.22 1.32 4.23
N GLN A 45 -9.36 0.64 3.48
CA GLN A 45 -8.53 -0.43 4.01
C GLN A 45 -7.21 0.15 4.52
N ALA A 46 -6.91 -0.08 5.80
CA ALA A 46 -5.55 0.05 6.29
C ALA A 46 -4.76 -1.23 5.94
N PRO A 47 -3.48 -1.13 5.56
CA PRO A 47 -2.58 -2.26 5.59
C PRO A 47 -2.63 -2.92 6.97
N VAL A 48 -2.68 -4.26 7.02
CA VAL A 48 -2.95 -4.98 8.27
C VAL A 48 -1.71 -4.97 9.18
N ASP A 49 -1.68 -4.19 10.27
CA ASP A 49 -0.85 -4.53 11.46
C ASP A 49 -1.36 -4.06 12.83
N VAL A 50 -1.42 -4.95 13.82
CA VAL A 50 -1.84 -4.65 15.20
C VAL A 50 -0.75 -3.81 15.87
N GLN A 51 -0.96 -2.49 15.90
CA GLN A 51 -0.17 -1.49 16.61
C GLN A 51 1.32 -1.46 16.28
N VAL A 52 1.74 -0.44 15.53
CA VAL A 52 3.15 -0.03 15.48
C VAL A 52 3.19 1.45 15.89
N ASN A 53 3.98 1.76 16.91
CA ASN A 53 4.26 3.12 17.37
C ASN A 53 5.60 3.59 16.79
N THR A 54 5.77 3.49 15.47
CA THR A 54 6.99 4.02 14.84
C THR A 54 6.93 5.52 14.63
N LYS A 55 8.05 6.24 14.74
CA LYS A 55 8.07 7.67 14.40
C LYS A 55 7.78 7.90 12.92
N ALA A 56 8.20 6.97 12.06
CA ALA A 56 7.99 7.04 10.61
C ALA A 56 6.70 6.34 10.14
N GLY A 57 6.19 5.36 10.91
CA GLY A 57 4.96 4.65 10.59
C GLY A 57 3.73 5.38 11.11
N ALA A 58 2.79 5.61 10.21
CA ALA A 58 1.48 6.10 10.56
C ALA A 58 0.70 5.02 11.32
N THR A 59 -0.20 5.44 12.20
CA THR A 59 -1.09 4.52 12.89
C THR A 59 -2.11 3.94 11.90
N ARG A 60 -2.75 2.80 12.23
CA ARG A 60 -3.84 2.28 11.39
C ARG A 60 -4.96 3.30 11.14
N ALA A 61 -5.23 4.16 12.12
CA ALA A 61 -6.25 5.20 11.99
C ALA A 61 -5.84 6.24 10.95
N ASP A 62 -4.55 6.58 10.89
CA ASP A 62 -4.01 7.52 9.91
C ASP A 62 -3.92 6.88 8.51
N GLU A 63 -3.51 5.62 8.43
CA GLU A 63 -3.40 4.87 7.16
C GLU A 63 -4.74 4.67 6.45
N SER A 64 -5.85 4.61 7.20
CA SER A 64 -7.20 4.48 6.66
C SER A 64 -8.00 5.78 6.74
N ARG A 65 -7.38 6.90 7.12
CA ARG A 65 -8.09 8.16 7.28
C ARG A 65 -8.53 8.68 5.91
N VAL A 66 -9.76 9.19 5.84
CA VAL A 66 -10.29 9.91 4.68
C VAL A 66 -10.61 11.34 5.12
N HIS A 67 -9.87 12.29 4.56
CA HIS A 67 -9.93 13.73 4.83
C HIS A 67 -10.79 14.46 3.80
N ASP A 68 -10.73 14.01 2.56
CA ASP A 68 -11.47 14.55 1.43
C ASP A 68 -11.71 13.47 0.36
N LEU A 69 -12.56 13.78 -0.61
CA LEU A 69 -12.95 12.84 -1.65
C LEU A 69 -13.09 13.53 -3.01
N TYR A 70 -12.59 12.92 -4.07
CA TYR A 70 -12.89 13.29 -5.45
C TYR A 70 -13.67 12.16 -6.10
N VAL A 71 -14.83 12.48 -6.68
CA VAL A 71 -15.69 11.52 -7.36
C VAL A 71 -15.60 11.75 -8.86
N LEU A 72 -15.43 10.68 -9.63
CA LEU A 72 -15.48 10.69 -11.10
C LEU A 72 -16.46 9.63 -11.59
N ILE A 73 -17.22 9.94 -12.63
CA ILE A 73 -18.02 8.95 -13.37
C ILE A 73 -17.70 9.07 -14.86
N PHE A 74 -17.32 7.97 -15.47
CA PHE A 74 -17.11 7.84 -16.91
C PHE A 74 -18.25 7.02 -17.51
N ASP A 75 -18.82 7.48 -18.62
CA ASP A 75 -19.83 6.72 -19.35
C ASP A 75 -19.24 5.44 -19.99
N SER A 76 -20.08 4.65 -20.65
CA SER A 76 -19.66 3.41 -21.31
C SER A 76 -18.64 3.62 -22.43
N GLY A 77 -18.55 4.82 -23.00
CA GLY A 77 -17.51 5.22 -23.95
C GLY A 77 -16.21 5.68 -23.28
N GLY A 78 -16.17 5.74 -21.96
CA GLY A 78 -15.05 6.23 -21.16
C GLY A 78 -14.99 7.76 -21.06
N THR A 79 -15.98 8.50 -21.57
CA THR A 79 -16.00 9.97 -21.46
C THR A 79 -16.48 10.38 -20.08
N ARG A 80 -15.85 11.39 -19.48
CA ARG A 80 -16.26 11.90 -18.16
C ARG A 80 -17.67 12.48 -18.24
N SER A 81 -18.58 11.91 -17.45
CA SER A 81 -19.95 12.37 -17.27
C SER A 81 -20.15 13.16 -15.98
N TYR A 82 -19.30 12.95 -14.99
CA TYR A 82 -19.36 13.64 -13.70
C TYR A 82 -17.95 13.77 -13.15
N GLY A 83 -17.65 14.88 -12.48
CA GLY A 83 -16.64 14.83 -11.45
C GLY A 83 -16.63 16.04 -10.55
N ARG A 84 -16.39 15.80 -9.27
CA ARG A 84 -16.49 16.83 -8.22
C ARG A 84 -15.59 16.48 -7.05
N TYR A 85 -15.00 17.53 -6.48
CA TYR A 85 -14.24 17.51 -5.24
C TYR A 85 -15.15 17.78 -4.02
N PHE A 86 -14.96 17.01 -2.96
CA PHE A 86 -15.66 17.07 -1.68
C PHE A 86 -14.66 17.27 -0.54
N SER A 87 -14.39 18.53 -0.22
CA SER A 87 -13.67 18.92 1.01
C SER A 87 -14.55 18.81 2.26
N TYR A 88 -13.97 19.12 3.43
CA TYR A 88 -14.70 19.23 4.71
C TYR A 88 -15.90 20.18 4.68
N GLN A 89 -15.91 21.20 3.83
CA GLN A 89 -17.05 22.13 3.73
C GLN A 89 -18.31 21.44 3.20
N HIS A 90 -18.15 20.32 2.49
CA HIS A 90 -19.25 19.51 1.97
C HIS A 90 -19.62 18.34 2.90
N LYS A 91 -18.90 18.18 4.02
CA LYS A 91 -19.09 17.07 4.95
C LYS A 91 -20.30 17.35 5.85
N TRP A 92 -21.14 16.35 6.04
CA TRP A 92 -22.22 16.35 7.01
C TRP A 92 -21.76 15.83 8.37
N ASP A 93 -22.46 16.29 9.41
CA ASP A 93 -22.20 15.87 10.79
C ASP A 93 -22.87 14.54 11.14
N ASN A 94 -23.87 14.13 10.37
CA ASN A 94 -24.61 12.88 10.56
C ASN A 94 -25.10 12.32 9.22
N THR A 95 -25.70 11.13 9.26
CA THR A 95 -26.12 10.36 8.10
C THR A 95 -27.52 10.73 7.57
N ASN A 96 -28.29 11.58 8.26
CA ASN A 96 -29.66 11.93 7.85
C ASN A 96 -29.75 12.49 6.42
N PRO A 97 -28.81 13.34 5.94
CA PRO A 97 -28.89 13.87 4.59
C PRO A 97 -28.68 12.83 3.48
N LEU A 98 -28.03 11.70 3.79
CA LEU A 98 -27.88 10.58 2.85
C LEU A 98 -29.25 10.00 2.50
N ASN A 99 -30.12 9.81 3.49
CA ASN A 99 -31.41 9.13 3.31
C ASN A 99 -32.57 10.09 2.97
N SER A 100 -32.31 11.40 2.98
CA SER A 100 -33.31 12.42 2.71
C SER A 100 -33.53 12.60 1.21
N ASN A 101 -34.79 12.53 0.77
CA ASN A 101 -35.18 12.97 -0.58
C ASN A 101 -35.37 14.50 -0.66
N GLU A 102 -35.30 15.20 0.47
CA GLU A 102 -35.50 16.65 0.59
C GLU A 102 -34.18 17.43 0.48
N ASN A 103 -33.04 16.77 0.73
CA ASN A 103 -31.71 17.36 0.57
C ASN A 103 -31.19 17.11 -0.85
N GLU A 104 -31.43 18.07 -1.74
CA GLU A 104 -30.88 18.08 -3.11
C GLU A 104 -29.37 18.39 -3.16
N ASN A 105 -28.80 18.88 -2.05
CA ASN A 105 -27.39 19.24 -1.99
C ASN A 105 -26.50 17.99 -2.01
N GLU A 106 -25.52 18.00 -2.92
CA GLU A 106 -24.43 17.03 -2.92
C GLU A 106 -23.56 17.22 -1.67
N GLY A 107 -23.10 16.12 -1.10
CA GLY A 107 -22.32 16.14 0.14
C GLY A 107 -21.91 14.74 0.54
N TRP A 108 -21.20 14.64 1.66
CA TRP A 108 -20.65 13.36 2.09
C TRP A 108 -20.64 13.23 3.61
N TYR A 109 -20.50 12.02 4.08
CA TYR A 109 -20.32 11.68 5.47
C TYR A 109 -19.18 10.68 5.59
N VAL A 110 -18.37 10.81 6.65
CA VAL A 110 -17.30 9.88 6.95
C VAL A 110 -17.17 9.70 8.46
N GLU A 111 -17.04 8.44 8.87
CA GLU A 111 -16.59 7.99 10.18
C GLU A 111 -15.16 7.49 10.01
N ASN A 112 -14.19 8.33 10.37
CA ASN A 112 -12.79 7.91 10.38
C ASN A 112 -12.52 7.00 11.57
N LYS A 113 -11.71 5.97 11.35
CA LYS A 113 -11.18 5.10 12.38
C LYS A 113 -10.52 5.92 13.49
N THR A 114 -10.92 5.69 14.73
CA THR A 114 -10.28 6.27 15.91
C THR A 114 -9.48 5.20 16.65
N LEU A 115 -8.39 5.61 17.30
CA LEU A 115 -7.68 4.78 18.26
C LEU A 115 -8.27 5.09 19.64
N ASP A 116 -9.00 4.15 20.24
CA ASP A 116 -9.32 4.24 21.67
C ASP A 116 -8.55 3.16 22.46
N GLY A 117 -7.96 3.59 23.58
CA GLY A 117 -6.92 2.89 24.35
C GLY A 117 -7.19 1.42 24.66
N VAL A 118 -6.59 0.55 23.85
CA VAL A 118 -6.34 -0.89 24.01
C VAL A 118 -7.50 -1.75 24.54
N THR A 119 -8.15 -2.45 23.59
CA THR A 119 -9.07 -3.60 23.69
C THR A 119 -10.44 -3.33 24.35
N PRO A 120 -11.61 -3.46 23.67
CA PRO A 120 -11.89 -3.95 22.31
C PRO A 120 -12.62 -2.95 21.37
N VAL A 121 -12.81 -3.40 20.12
CA VAL A 121 -13.51 -2.82 18.95
C VAL A 121 -12.79 -1.68 18.24
N VAL A 122 -12.30 -2.03 17.06
CA VAL A 122 -11.74 -1.15 16.05
C VAL A 122 -12.83 -0.92 15.00
N SER A 123 -13.42 0.27 14.92
CA SER A 123 -14.35 0.60 13.83
C SER A 123 -13.54 1.03 12.59
N ASP A 124 -13.66 0.30 11.48
CA ASP A 124 -12.98 0.67 10.24
C ASP A 124 -13.51 1.98 9.66
N THR A 125 -12.64 2.74 8.97
CA THR A 125 -13.05 3.97 8.29
C THR A 125 -14.09 3.64 7.23
N ARG A 126 -15.21 4.34 7.28
CA ARG A 126 -16.31 4.19 6.32
C ARG A 126 -17.05 5.49 6.12
N GLY A 127 -17.73 5.62 5.01
CA GLY A 127 -18.48 6.81 4.69
C GLY A 127 -19.42 6.60 3.52
N ALA A 128 -20.09 7.67 3.13
CA ALA A 128 -20.90 7.69 1.92
C ALA A 128 -20.92 9.09 1.32
N VAL A 129 -20.94 9.15 -0.01
CA VAL A 129 -21.08 10.39 -0.78
C VAL A 129 -22.41 10.37 -1.54
N LYS A 130 -23.13 11.49 -1.52
CA LYS A 130 -24.36 11.73 -2.26
C LYS A 130 -24.12 12.74 -3.36
N ILE A 131 -24.49 12.38 -4.58
CA ILE A 131 -24.26 13.19 -5.78
C ILE A 131 -25.52 13.25 -6.65
N ALA A 132 -25.72 14.35 -7.34
CA ALA A 132 -26.72 14.57 -8.37
C ALA A 132 -26.05 14.41 -9.74
N THR A 133 -26.51 13.43 -10.51
CA THR A 133 -25.94 13.06 -11.80
C THR A 133 -27.04 12.58 -12.74
N LYS A 134 -26.71 11.86 -13.80
CA LYS A 134 -27.67 11.24 -14.72
C LYS A 134 -27.54 9.72 -14.70
N ALA A 135 -28.64 9.01 -14.91
CA ALA A 135 -28.64 7.56 -15.04
C ALA A 135 -27.81 7.16 -16.27
N LEU A 136 -26.80 6.32 -16.05
CA LEU A 136 -25.94 5.76 -17.09
C LEU A 136 -25.97 4.23 -17.02
N SER A 137 -25.88 3.58 -18.17
CA SER A 137 -25.70 2.13 -18.26
C SER A 137 -24.22 1.78 -18.43
N SER A 138 -23.74 0.76 -17.72
CA SER A 138 -22.36 0.25 -17.81
C SER A 138 -21.27 1.33 -17.67
N CYS A 139 -21.43 2.24 -16.71
CA CYS A 139 -20.46 3.30 -16.42
C CYS A 139 -19.35 2.83 -15.47
N THR A 140 -18.27 3.61 -15.37
CA THR A 140 -17.21 3.41 -14.37
C THR A 140 -17.27 4.52 -13.35
N LEU A 141 -17.40 4.17 -12.07
CA LEU A 141 -17.32 5.09 -10.96
C LEU A 141 -15.96 4.98 -10.28
N VAL A 142 -15.30 6.12 -10.05
CA VAL A 142 -14.01 6.18 -9.36
C VAL A 142 -14.13 7.13 -8.17
N LEU A 143 -13.59 6.70 -7.03
CA LEU A 143 -13.39 7.50 -5.83
C LEU A 143 -11.89 7.63 -5.57
N LEU A 144 -11.43 8.85 -5.35
CA LEU A 144 -10.10 9.16 -4.86
C LEU A 144 -10.22 9.85 -3.51
N ALA A 145 -9.47 9.41 -2.52
CA ALA A 145 -9.47 10.02 -1.20
C ALA A 145 -8.10 10.63 -0.87
N ASN A 146 -8.11 11.70 -0.07
CA ASN A 146 -6.93 12.46 0.33
C ASN A 146 -6.17 12.99 -0.90
N VAL A 147 -6.90 13.62 -1.82
CA VAL A 147 -6.36 14.21 -3.03
C VAL A 147 -5.65 15.54 -2.72
N GLU A 148 -6.11 16.31 -1.74
CA GLU A 148 -5.36 17.47 -1.24
C GLU A 148 -4.20 17.01 -0.37
N ASN A 149 -3.16 16.51 -1.03
CA ASN A 149 -1.96 15.98 -0.40
C ASN A 149 -0.73 16.70 -0.92
N THR A 150 -0.02 17.41 -0.05
CA THR A 150 1.16 18.20 -0.40
C THR A 150 2.41 17.37 -0.69
N LEU A 151 2.39 16.05 -0.42
CA LEU A 151 3.51 15.15 -0.71
C LEU A 151 3.51 14.66 -2.16
N ILE A 152 2.41 14.84 -2.90
CA ILE A 152 2.27 14.32 -4.26
C ILE A 152 1.78 15.37 -5.25
N SER A 153 2.14 15.16 -6.51
CA SER A 153 1.49 15.76 -7.66
C SER A 153 0.89 14.69 -8.56
N LEU A 154 -0.06 15.12 -9.40
CA LEU A 154 -0.62 14.29 -10.46
C LEU A 154 -0.25 14.90 -11.80
N GLY A 155 0.48 14.15 -12.64
CA GLY A 155 0.99 14.66 -13.90
C GLY A 155 1.99 15.82 -13.78
N GLY A 156 2.54 16.09 -12.58
CA GLY A 156 3.38 17.25 -12.31
C GLY A 156 2.60 18.53 -11.97
N GLU A 157 1.27 18.42 -11.76
CA GLU A 157 0.39 19.52 -11.39
C GLU A 157 -0.24 19.27 -10.01
N ASP A 158 -0.86 20.30 -9.45
CA ASP A 158 -1.72 20.15 -8.26
C ASP A 158 -2.75 19.03 -8.49
N PRO A 159 -2.96 18.11 -7.54
CA PRO A 159 -3.86 16.98 -7.75
C PRO A 159 -5.29 17.37 -8.14
N LEU A 160 -5.84 18.47 -7.63
CA LEU A 160 -7.19 18.91 -8.00
C LEU A 160 -7.21 19.47 -9.42
N GLU A 161 -6.22 20.27 -9.80
CA GLU A 161 -6.08 20.79 -11.18
C GLU A 161 -5.98 19.65 -12.20
N ALA A 162 -5.13 18.65 -11.92
CA ALA A 162 -4.96 17.48 -12.77
C ALA A 162 -6.27 16.68 -12.90
N LEU A 163 -6.95 16.38 -11.78
CA LEU A 163 -8.21 15.63 -11.78
C LEU A 163 -9.36 16.41 -12.43
N ASN A 164 -9.39 17.73 -12.32
CA ASN A 164 -10.34 18.58 -13.04
C ASN A 164 -10.13 18.53 -14.55
N SER A 165 -8.90 18.34 -15.00
CA SER A 165 -8.52 18.28 -16.42
C SER A 165 -8.72 16.91 -17.08
N VAL A 166 -8.92 15.84 -16.29
CA VAL A 166 -9.23 14.50 -16.80
C VAL A 166 -10.53 14.53 -17.60
N ALA A 167 -10.44 14.27 -18.91
CA ALA A 167 -11.58 14.28 -19.82
C ALA A 167 -12.18 12.88 -20.03
N ASN A 168 -11.36 11.83 -19.96
CA ASN A 168 -11.80 10.46 -20.16
C ASN A 168 -11.05 9.46 -19.26
N TYR A 169 -11.57 8.24 -19.17
CA TYR A 169 -11.05 7.19 -18.29
C TYR A 169 -9.63 6.75 -18.66
N THR A 170 -9.26 6.85 -19.93
CA THR A 170 -7.89 6.55 -20.39
C THR A 170 -6.91 7.60 -19.86
N ASP A 171 -7.29 8.88 -19.87
CA ASP A 171 -6.47 9.96 -19.27
C ASP A 171 -6.22 9.68 -17.79
N LEU A 172 -7.27 9.30 -17.04
CA LEU A 172 -7.15 8.98 -15.61
C LEU A 172 -6.18 7.80 -15.36
N LYS A 173 -6.32 6.71 -16.13
CA LYS A 173 -5.42 5.55 -16.04
C LYS A 173 -3.97 5.90 -16.39
N ASN A 174 -3.77 6.90 -17.24
CA ASN A 174 -2.47 7.37 -17.67
C ASN A 174 -1.90 8.49 -16.78
N LEU A 175 -2.60 8.91 -15.73
CA LEU A 175 -2.16 9.98 -14.86
C LEU A 175 -0.99 9.50 -13.97
N PRO A 176 0.20 10.11 -14.08
CA PRO A 176 1.33 9.82 -13.20
C PRO A 176 1.06 10.36 -11.79
N VAL A 177 1.46 9.61 -10.78
CA VAL A 177 1.63 10.09 -9.40
C VAL A 177 3.12 10.32 -9.19
N ARG A 178 3.50 11.48 -8.66
CA ARG A 178 4.89 11.81 -8.32
C ARG A 178 4.98 12.27 -6.88
N LEU A 179 5.99 11.81 -6.16
CA LEU A 179 6.37 12.38 -4.87
C LEU A 179 7.07 13.72 -5.12
N GLU A 180 6.58 14.78 -4.50
CA GLU A 180 7.20 16.11 -4.52
C GLU A 180 8.33 16.23 -3.49
N GLN A 181 8.45 15.23 -2.60
CA GLN A 181 9.49 15.13 -1.59
C GLN A 181 9.99 13.69 -1.49
N ASN A 182 11.31 13.51 -1.51
CA ASN A 182 11.98 12.22 -1.32
C ASN A 182 11.93 11.82 0.15
N ALA A 183 10.77 11.34 0.59
CA ALA A 183 10.51 10.97 1.97
C ALA A 183 9.92 9.56 2.06
N VAL A 184 10.31 8.84 3.11
CA VAL A 184 9.80 7.48 3.39
C VAL A 184 8.78 7.45 4.54
N ALA A 185 8.60 8.59 5.22
CA ALA A 185 7.47 8.82 6.11
C ALA A 185 6.31 9.47 5.34
N ARG A 186 5.09 9.36 5.86
CA ARG A 186 3.90 10.03 5.33
C ARG A 186 3.25 10.87 6.43
N ASN A 187 2.63 11.98 6.05
CA ASN A 187 1.97 12.92 6.96
C ASN A 187 0.56 12.45 7.42
N GLY A 188 0.21 11.17 7.23
CA GLY A 188 -1.10 10.63 7.57
C GLY A 188 -2.21 10.90 6.53
N LEU A 189 -1.88 11.47 5.37
CA LEU A 189 -2.78 11.61 4.22
C LEU A 189 -2.29 10.69 3.10
N PHE A 190 -2.83 9.47 3.04
CA PHE A 190 -2.49 8.52 1.99
C PHE A 190 -3.44 8.70 0.81
N LEU A 191 -2.91 8.95 -0.39
CA LEU A 191 -3.76 8.94 -1.58
C LEU A 191 -4.34 7.53 -1.75
N MET A 192 -5.67 7.42 -1.84
CA MET A 192 -6.35 6.15 -2.03
C MET A 192 -7.21 6.18 -3.29
N LEU A 193 -7.36 5.02 -3.91
CA LEU A 193 -8.22 4.83 -5.07
C LEU A 193 -9.20 3.68 -4.81
N GLY A 194 -10.44 3.86 -5.23
CA GLY A 194 -11.45 2.82 -5.31
C GLY A 194 -12.27 2.96 -6.58
N GLU A 195 -12.66 1.84 -7.19
CA GLU A 195 -13.38 1.82 -8.46
C GLU A 195 -14.54 0.80 -8.45
N ILE A 196 -15.62 1.14 -9.14
CA ILE A 196 -16.66 0.19 -9.57
C ILE A 196 -16.76 0.25 -11.10
N PRO A 197 -16.29 -0.78 -11.83
CA PRO A 197 -16.51 -0.88 -13.26
C PRO A 197 -17.91 -1.42 -13.57
N ASN A 198 -18.40 -1.15 -14.78
CA ASN A 198 -19.65 -1.68 -15.33
C ASN A 198 -20.89 -1.44 -14.43
N LEU A 199 -20.90 -0.32 -13.71
CA LEU A 199 -22.03 0.09 -12.89
C LEU A 199 -23.22 0.44 -13.79
N ASP A 200 -24.38 -0.19 -13.53
CA ASP A 200 -25.62 0.13 -14.24
C ASP A 200 -26.55 0.92 -13.32
N MET A 201 -26.54 2.24 -13.48
CA MET A 201 -27.37 3.16 -12.72
C MET A 201 -28.82 3.18 -13.21
N THR A 202 -29.11 2.59 -14.39
CA THR A 202 -30.48 2.56 -14.95
C THR A 202 -31.39 1.57 -14.22
N HIS A 203 -30.80 0.62 -13.49
CA HIS A 203 -31.51 -0.37 -12.67
C HIS A 203 -31.40 -0.11 -11.16
N MET A 204 -30.71 0.96 -10.75
CA MET A 204 -30.55 1.30 -9.34
C MET A 204 -31.83 1.97 -8.85
N THR A 205 -32.73 1.18 -8.27
CA THR A 205 -33.50 1.69 -7.14
C THR A 205 -32.49 1.97 -6.04
N TRP A 206 -32.41 3.22 -5.59
CA TRP A 206 -31.74 3.57 -4.34
C TRP A 206 -31.97 2.49 -3.28
N ASP A 207 -30.89 2.06 -2.62
CA ASP A 207 -30.78 1.07 -1.54
C ASP A 207 -30.16 -0.27 -1.95
N LYS A 208 -28.85 -0.40 -1.68
CA LYS A 208 -27.98 -1.59 -1.77
C LYS A 208 -27.89 -2.31 -3.13
N SER A 209 -26.65 -2.63 -3.52
CA SER A 209 -26.38 -3.88 -4.22
C SER A 209 -26.72 -5.03 -3.27
N GLY A 210 -27.95 -5.54 -3.38
CA GLY A 210 -28.39 -6.73 -2.65
C GLY A 210 -29.57 -6.46 -1.71
N GLY A 211 -30.77 -6.70 -2.23
CA GLY A 211 -31.97 -6.97 -1.44
C GLY A 211 -32.65 -5.73 -0.84
N ALA A 212 -33.93 -5.59 -1.13
CA ALA A 212 -34.79 -4.53 -0.62
C ALA A 212 -34.72 -4.38 0.91
N SER A 213 -34.60 -3.14 1.41
CA SER A 213 -35.52 -2.46 2.33
C SER A 213 -34.78 -1.48 3.25
N THR A 214 -35.14 -0.19 3.12
CA THR A 214 -34.74 0.94 3.96
C THR A 214 -33.24 1.17 4.13
N GLY A 215 -32.65 1.85 3.14
CA GLY A 215 -31.27 2.33 3.11
C GLY A 215 -30.92 3.07 4.39
N THR A 216 -30.28 2.32 5.27
CA THR A 216 -29.67 2.82 6.49
C THR A 216 -28.17 2.72 6.26
N PHE A 217 -27.44 3.75 6.64
CA PHE A 217 -25.98 3.69 6.69
C PHE A 217 -25.58 2.41 7.46
N GLY A 218 -24.90 1.49 6.78
CA GLY A 218 -24.63 0.15 7.25
C GLY A 218 -23.14 -0.18 7.24
N THR A 219 -22.80 -1.39 7.66
CA THR A 219 -21.41 -1.88 7.67
C THR A 219 -20.88 -2.28 6.30
N ASP A 220 -21.78 -2.49 5.33
CA ASP A 220 -21.42 -2.89 3.97
C ASP A 220 -21.26 -1.65 3.09
N TYR A 221 -20.12 -1.54 2.41
CA TYR A 221 -19.83 -0.49 1.45
C TYR A 221 -19.57 -1.09 0.06
N LEU A 222 -19.82 -0.29 -0.98
CA LEU A 222 -19.69 -0.73 -2.36
C LEU A 222 -18.29 -0.48 -2.91
N VAL A 223 -17.64 0.60 -2.46
CA VAL A 223 -16.29 0.97 -2.89
C VAL A 223 -15.29 0.72 -1.78
N THR A 224 -14.26 -0.06 -2.08
CA THR A 224 -13.08 -0.17 -1.22
C THR A 224 -12.03 0.84 -1.68
N LEU A 225 -11.59 1.72 -0.79
CA LEU A 225 -10.48 2.64 -1.01
C LEU A 225 -9.19 1.96 -0.55
N SER A 226 -8.23 1.84 -1.48
CA SER A 226 -6.92 1.23 -1.22
C SER A 226 -5.82 2.28 -1.38
N PRO A 227 -4.90 2.41 -0.40
CA PRO A 227 -3.74 3.30 -0.52
C PRO A 227 -2.84 2.93 -1.70
N LEU A 228 -2.19 3.94 -2.28
CA LEU A 228 -1.16 3.73 -3.30
C LEU A 228 0.19 3.33 -2.72
N ASP A 229 0.49 3.77 -1.51
CA ASP A 229 1.71 3.37 -0.81
C ASP A 229 1.66 1.91 -0.37
N ALA A 230 2.80 1.24 -0.46
CA ALA A 230 3.10 0.05 0.31
C ALA A 230 3.72 0.44 1.65
N LYS A 231 3.45 -0.34 2.68
CA LYS A 231 4.10 -0.22 3.98
C LYS A 231 5.12 -1.34 4.13
N VAL A 232 6.31 -1.01 4.62
CA VAL A 232 7.41 -1.96 4.82
C VAL A 232 7.92 -1.84 6.25
N LYS A 233 8.00 -2.97 6.95
CA LYS A 233 8.54 -3.08 8.30
C LYS A 233 9.68 -4.09 8.32
N PHE A 234 10.77 -3.71 8.97
CA PHE A 234 11.87 -4.62 9.30
C PHE A 234 11.87 -4.90 10.79
N ARG A 235 12.11 -6.16 11.14
CA ARG A 235 12.29 -6.64 12.50
C ARG A 235 13.62 -7.39 12.54
N ILE A 236 14.57 -6.89 13.32
CA ILE A 236 15.94 -7.41 13.36
C ILE A 236 16.25 -7.91 14.76
N ARG A 237 16.78 -9.14 14.85
CA ARG A 237 17.34 -9.70 16.08
C ARG A 237 18.59 -10.53 15.82
N ALA A 238 19.30 -10.84 16.89
CA ALA A 238 20.41 -11.77 16.86
C ALA A 238 19.94 -13.23 16.93
N ASN A 239 20.75 -14.13 16.40
CA ASN A 239 20.76 -15.52 16.82
C ASN A 239 21.59 -15.64 18.11
N ASP A 240 20.89 -15.84 19.21
CA ASP A 240 21.49 -15.97 20.54
C ASP A 240 22.39 -17.20 20.69
N ALA A 241 22.48 -18.11 19.72
CA ALA A 241 23.45 -19.21 19.77
C ALA A 241 24.91 -18.72 19.62
N ASN A 242 25.14 -17.67 18.83
CA ASN A 242 26.48 -17.22 18.42
C ASN A 242 26.78 -15.79 18.84
N ILE A 243 25.75 -14.96 18.95
CA ILE A 243 25.87 -13.54 19.27
C ILE A 243 25.42 -13.34 20.71
N LYS A 244 26.22 -12.60 21.46
CA LYS A 244 25.94 -12.25 22.86
C LYS A 244 25.15 -10.95 22.93
N ASP A 245 25.64 -9.92 22.24
CA ASP A 245 25.05 -8.59 22.23
C ASP A 245 24.95 -8.13 20.76
N LEU A 246 23.80 -7.58 20.36
CA LEU A 246 23.58 -6.99 19.05
C LEU A 246 23.02 -5.59 19.21
N THR A 247 23.59 -4.64 18.49
CA THR A 247 23.16 -3.24 18.48
C THR A 247 23.07 -2.75 17.05
N PRO A 248 21.90 -2.88 16.39
CA PRO A 248 21.57 -2.15 15.17
C PRO A 248 21.58 -0.64 15.46
N TYR A 249 22.23 0.14 14.61
CA TYR A 249 22.38 1.57 14.87
C TYR A 249 21.99 2.47 13.71
N LYS A 250 22.06 2.03 12.44
CA LYS A 250 21.60 2.81 11.29
C LYS A 250 20.95 1.94 10.22
N TRP A 251 19.97 2.48 9.51
CA TRP A 251 19.39 1.91 8.31
C TRP A 251 19.19 2.97 7.23
N SER A 252 19.19 2.54 5.97
CA SER A 252 18.81 3.36 4.82
C SER A 252 18.07 2.51 3.80
N VAL A 253 17.32 3.16 2.92
CA VAL A 253 16.64 2.53 1.79
C VAL A 253 17.18 3.13 0.52
N SER A 254 17.45 2.30 -0.48
CA SER A 254 17.95 2.72 -1.77
C SER A 254 17.01 2.26 -2.89
N ASN A 255 17.09 2.94 -4.03
CA ASN A 255 16.27 2.69 -5.21
C ASN A 255 14.76 2.76 -4.94
N LEU A 256 14.29 3.72 -4.13
CA LEU A 256 12.85 3.90 -3.93
C LEU A 256 12.20 4.62 -5.11
N PRO A 257 11.10 4.12 -5.69
CA PRO A 257 10.37 4.84 -6.72
C PRO A 257 9.77 6.14 -6.18
N SER A 258 10.07 7.27 -6.83
CA SER A 258 9.35 8.55 -6.59
C SER A 258 8.10 8.71 -7.45
N SER A 259 7.82 7.78 -8.38
CA SER A 259 6.64 7.88 -9.23
C SER A 259 6.06 6.52 -9.61
N CYS A 260 4.75 6.52 -9.84
CA CYS A 260 4.00 5.40 -10.39
C CYS A 260 2.81 5.94 -11.21
N TYR A 261 2.01 5.07 -11.83
CA TYR A 261 0.71 5.49 -12.36
C TYR A 261 -0.35 5.45 -11.27
N LEU A 262 -1.40 6.25 -11.41
CA LEU A 262 -2.54 6.20 -10.51
C LEU A 262 -3.19 4.80 -10.48
N TYR A 263 -3.18 4.08 -11.61
CA TYR A 263 -3.60 2.69 -11.73
C TYR A 263 -2.41 1.74 -11.88
N GLU A 264 -2.51 0.54 -11.30
CA GLU A 264 -1.56 -0.56 -11.54
C GLU A 264 -1.50 -0.91 -13.03
N ARG A 265 -0.32 -1.34 -13.50
CA ARG A 265 -0.06 -1.67 -14.91
C ARG A 265 0.33 -3.12 -15.08
N GLU A 266 -0.16 -3.72 -16.16
CA GLU A 266 0.24 -5.04 -16.62
C GLU A 266 0.57 -4.99 -18.13
N PRO A 267 1.86 -5.17 -18.53
CA PRO A 267 3.02 -5.35 -17.66
C PRO A 267 3.34 -4.09 -16.84
N TYR A 268 4.06 -4.27 -15.72
CA TYR A 268 4.51 -3.15 -14.92
C TYR A 268 5.28 -2.13 -15.75
N ALA A 269 4.95 -0.84 -15.59
CA ALA A 269 5.53 0.24 -16.36
C ALA A 269 5.53 1.53 -15.54
N PHE A 270 6.61 2.30 -15.67
CA PHE A 270 6.70 3.64 -15.12
C PHE A 270 6.12 4.69 -16.07
N PRO A 271 5.67 5.84 -15.55
CA PRO A 271 5.41 7.04 -16.36
C PRO A 271 6.62 7.44 -17.22
N SER A 272 6.45 7.56 -18.54
CA SER A 272 7.54 7.97 -19.45
C SER A 272 7.83 9.48 -19.35
N GLY A 273 9.11 9.86 -19.26
CA GLY A 273 9.60 11.24 -19.17
C GLY A 273 11.00 11.26 -18.54
N GLU A 274 11.80 12.29 -18.81
CA GLU A 274 13.27 12.28 -18.66
C GLU A 274 13.88 12.01 -17.27
N ASP A 275 13.10 11.80 -16.21
CA ASP A 275 13.66 11.46 -14.92
C ASP A 275 12.82 10.47 -14.13
N HIS A 276 13.20 9.20 -14.21
CA HIS A 276 12.79 8.20 -13.23
C HIS A 276 13.63 8.43 -11.96
N TYR A 277 13.21 9.36 -11.11
CA TYR A 277 13.94 9.70 -9.89
C TYR A 277 13.72 8.64 -8.82
N TYR A 278 14.38 7.51 -8.96
CA TYR A 278 14.65 6.72 -7.77
C TYR A 278 15.37 7.60 -6.76
N PHE A 279 15.04 7.46 -5.49
CA PHE A 279 15.75 8.16 -4.43
C PHE A 279 16.26 7.19 -3.39
N ASP A 280 17.34 7.61 -2.74
CA ASP A 280 17.91 6.93 -1.60
C ASP A 280 17.69 7.80 -0.35
N THR A 281 17.60 7.17 0.81
CA THR A 281 17.54 7.90 2.07
C THR A 281 18.93 8.12 2.62
N ASP A 282 19.13 9.23 3.34
CA ASP A 282 20.23 9.33 4.27
C ASP A 282 20.11 8.23 5.35
N PRO A 283 21.22 7.79 5.98
CA PRO A 283 21.17 6.84 7.10
C PRO A 283 20.37 7.39 8.28
N ILE A 284 19.34 6.65 8.69
CA ILE A 284 18.45 6.94 9.83
C ILE A 284 18.84 6.04 11.00
N TYR A 285 18.84 6.57 12.21
CA TYR A 285 19.13 5.78 13.41
C TYR A 285 17.96 4.87 13.77
N PHE A 286 18.25 3.69 14.30
CA PHE A 286 17.24 2.88 14.99
C PHE A 286 16.80 3.59 16.26
N ASP A 287 15.50 3.62 16.52
CA ASP A 287 14.95 4.22 17.72
C ASP A 287 13.82 3.42 18.36
N GLU A 288 13.64 2.16 17.93
CA GLU A 288 12.47 1.37 18.28
C GLU A 288 12.74 -0.12 18.50
N GLU A 289 11.92 -0.67 19.39
CA GLU A 289 11.96 -2.05 19.87
C GLU A 289 10.55 -2.61 20.00
N GLU A 290 10.40 -3.87 19.62
CA GLU A 290 9.19 -4.67 19.85
C GLU A 290 9.57 -5.94 20.61
N THR A 291 8.66 -6.48 21.40
CA THR A 291 8.88 -7.75 22.11
C THR A 291 7.74 -8.70 21.81
N ASP A 292 8.07 -9.93 21.46
CA ASP A 292 7.12 -11.02 21.25
C ASP A 292 7.60 -12.31 21.91
N GLY A 293 6.95 -13.45 21.57
CA GLY A 293 7.34 -14.76 22.09
C GLY A 293 8.73 -15.22 21.68
N ASP A 294 9.31 -14.63 20.63
CA ASP A 294 10.63 -14.97 20.08
C ASP A 294 11.76 -14.04 20.59
N GLY A 295 11.43 -12.98 21.34
CA GLY A 295 12.38 -12.11 22.02
C GLY A 295 12.20 -10.63 21.70
N ILE A 296 13.29 -9.87 21.82
CA ILE A 296 13.33 -8.44 21.52
C ILE A 296 13.78 -8.26 20.06
N TRP A 297 13.04 -7.45 19.33
CA TRP A 297 13.29 -7.08 17.95
C TRP A 297 13.56 -5.59 17.86
N GLN A 298 14.67 -5.19 17.23
CA GLN A 298 14.81 -3.81 16.79
C GLN A 298 13.99 -3.61 15.52
N THR A 299 13.21 -2.55 15.45
CA THR A 299 12.30 -2.35 14.32
C THR A 299 12.46 -0.98 13.68
N PHE A 300 12.06 -0.90 12.42
CA PHE A 300 11.76 0.35 11.74
C PHE A 300 10.70 0.09 10.67
N THR A 301 9.98 1.15 10.29
CA THR A 301 8.92 1.08 9.28
C THR A 301 9.03 2.27 8.34
N PHE A 302 8.71 2.05 7.08
CA PHE A 302 8.67 3.09 6.07
C PHE A 302 7.62 2.82 4.99
N TYR A 303 7.35 3.83 4.16
CA TYR A 303 6.41 3.77 3.05
C TYR A 303 7.10 4.04 1.72
N MET A 304 6.59 3.41 0.67
CA MET A 304 7.06 3.59 -0.70
C MET A 304 5.94 3.41 -1.71
N LEU A 305 6.09 4.03 -2.88
CA LEU A 305 5.28 3.70 -4.03
C LEU A 305 5.64 2.31 -4.56
N GLU A 306 4.74 1.71 -5.34
CA GLU A 306 4.94 0.36 -5.87
C GLU A 306 6.20 0.24 -6.76
N SER A 307 6.82 -0.94 -6.70
CA SER A 307 7.93 -1.37 -7.54
C SER A 307 7.71 -2.83 -7.92
N CYS A 308 7.29 -3.12 -9.15
CA CYS A 308 7.08 -4.48 -9.66
C CYS A 308 8.06 -4.80 -10.79
N LEU A 309 9.35 -4.52 -10.58
CA LEU A 309 10.40 -4.78 -11.55
C LEU A 309 10.56 -6.30 -11.76
N ALA A 310 10.50 -6.72 -13.02
CA ALA A 310 10.80 -8.09 -13.38
C ALA A 310 12.30 -8.38 -13.18
N SER A 311 12.61 -9.54 -12.62
CA SER A 311 13.98 -10.03 -12.60
C SER A 311 14.43 -10.44 -14.00
N ASP A 312 15.60 -9.96 -14.43
CA ASP A 312 16.23 -10.40 -15.67
C ASP A 312 16.75 -11.85 -15.59
N THR A 313 16.98 -12.33 -14.36
CA THR A 313 17.60 -13.63 -14.08
C THR A 313 16.79 -14.35 -13.00
N ILE A 314 16.46 -15.63 -13.22
CA ILE A 314 15.80 -16.44 -12.18
C ILE A 314 16.78 -16.63 -11.01
N THR A 315 16.33 -16.31 -9.80
CA THR A 315 17.09 -16.52 -8.57
C THR A 315 17.01 -18.00 -8.19
N PRO A 316 18.14 -18.75 -8.18
CA PRO A 316 18.09 -20.21 -8.06
C PRO A 316 17.72 -20.69 -6.65
N ASN A 317 18.00 -19.89 -5.62
CA ASN A 317 17.70 -20.17 -4.22
C ASN A 317 17.79 -18.88 -3.38
N TYR A 318 17.23 -18.93 -2.17
CA TYR A 318 17.24 -17.81 -1.23
C TYR A 318 18.63 -17.24 -0.96
N SER A 319 19.65 -18.08 -0.77
CA SER A 319 21.01 -17.61 -0.47
C SER A 319 21.69 -16.91 -1.65
N SER A 320 21.13 -17.00 -2.86
CA SER A 320 21.64 -16.30 -4.04
C SER A 320 20.99 -14.95 -4.26
N ARG A 321 19.87 -14.64 -3.60
CA ARG A 321 19.07 -13.43 -3.85
C ARG A 321 19.88 -12.14 -3.73
N GLU A 322 20.69 -12.07 -2.68
CA GLU A 322 21.55 -10.92 -2.36
C GLU A 322 22.98 -11.09 -2.92
N LEU A 323 23.20 -11.97 -3.92
CA LEU A 323 24.55 -12.22 -4.43
C LEU A 323 25.06 -11.04 -5.27
N GLN A 324 26.08 -10.37 -4.76
CA GLN A 324 26.77 -9.29 -5.47
C GLN A 324 27.61 -9.79 -6.63
N ALA A 325 27.58 -9.06 -7.74
CA ALA A 325 28.51 -9.27 -8.83
C ALA A 325 29.91 -8.86 -8.38
N LYS A 326 30.92 -9.64 -8.79
CA LYS A 326 32.33 -9.37 -8.48
C LYS A 326 33.06 -8.87 -9.71
N ASN A 327 34.00 -7.95 -9.52
CA ASN A 327 34.87 -7.48 -10.58
C ASN A 327 35.65 -8.67 -11.17
N PRO A 328 35.74 -8.77 -12.51
CA PRO A 328 36.40 -9.89 -13.18
C PRO A 328 37.93 -9.88 -13.03
N ALA A 329 38.52 -8.76 -12.61
CA ALA A 329 39.96 -8.64 -12.34
C ALA A 329 40.21 -8.75 -10.83
N PRO A 330 40.50 -9.94 -10.29
CA PRO A 330 40.93 -10.06 -8.90
C PRO A 330 42.30 -9.42 -8.72
N VAL A 331 42.54 -8.87 -7.54
CA VAL A 331 43.86 -8.39 -7.14
C VAL A 331 44.50 -9.44 -6.24
N ASN A 332 45.72 -9.84 -6.59
CA ASN A 332 46.54 -10.68 -5.72
C ASN A 332 47.22 -9.79 -4.70
N TYR A 333 46.96 -10.04 -3.42
CA TYR A 333 47.61 -9.40 -2.29
C TYR A 333 48.58 -10.39 -1.66
N GLU A 334 49.87 -10.07 -1.63
CA GLU A 334 50.82 -10.78 -0.77
C GLU A 334 50.81 -10.11 0.59
N ASP A 335 50.60 -10.89 1.64
CA ASP A 335 50.76 -10.40 3.00
C ASP A 335 52.24 -10.30 3.40
N ASP A 336 52.50 -9.71 4.57
CA ASP A 336 53.86 -9.53 5.10
C ASP A 336 54.58 -10.88 5.41
N HIS A 337 53.89 -12.01 5.29
CA HIS A 337 54.43 -13.36 5.46
C HIS A 337 54.70 -14.06 4.12
N GLY A 338 54.40 -13.42 2.99
CA GLY A 338 54.63 -13.94 1.64
C GLY A 338 53.52 -14.84 1.11
N ASP A 339 52.35 -14.88 1.76
CA ASP A 339 51.20 -15.64 1.28
C ASP A 339 50.36 -14.79 0.33
N THR A 340 50.14 -15.30 -0.89
CA THR A 340 49.31 -14.63 -1.91
C THR A 340 47.84 -14.96 -1.74
N GLN A 341 47.00 -13.96 -1.50
CA GLN A 341 45.54 -14.06 -1.47
C GLN A 341 44.92 -13.38 -2.70
N THR A 342 44.01 -14.07 -3.38
CA THR A 342 43.27 -13.53 -4.52
C THR A 342 41.97 -12.88 -4.02
N ILE A 343 41.90 -11.55 -4.09
CA ILE A 343 40.77 -10.75 -3.61
C ILE A 343 39.91 -10.32 -4.81
N HIS A 344 38.63 -10.63 -4.77
CA HIS A 344 37.64 -10.12 -5.72
C HIS A 344 36.87 -8.96 -5.11
N TYR A 345 37.04 -7.75 -5.64
CA TYR A 345 36.22 -6.60 -5.25
C TYR A 345 34.79 -6.75 -5.76
N VAL A 346 33.82 -6.30 -4.99
CA VAL A 346 32.43 -6.16 -5.44
C VAL A 346 32.38 -5.16 -6.59
N ASN A 347 31.58 -5.46 -7.62
CA ASN A 347 31.29 -4.50 -8.67
C ASN A 347 30.34 -3.44 -8.09
N ASN A 348 30.87 -2.24 -7.84
CA ASN A 348 30.09 -1.15 -7.27
C ASN A 348 29.15 -0.49 -8.28
N GLY A 349 29.13 -0.94 -9.54
CA GLY A 349 28.43 -0.26 -10.62
C GLY A 349 28.98 1.15 -10.84
N ASP A 350 28.81 1.70 -12.03
CA ASP A 350 29.26 3.06 -12.36
C ASP A 350 28.10 4.08 -12.36
N GLY A 351 26.93 3.69 -11.84
CA GLY A 351 25.71 4.51 -11.86
C GLY A 351 24.93 4.46 -13.18
N ASN A 352 25.43 3.77 -14.22
CA ASN A 352 24.80 3.66 -15.54
C ASN A 352 24.09 2.32 -15.81
N GLY A 353 23.82 1.52 -14.77
CA GLY A 353 23.06 0.27 -14.91
C GLY A 353 23.90 -1.00 -15.04
N ASP A 354 25.21 -0.93 -14.76
CA ASP A 354 26.00 -2.14 -14.52
C ASP A 354 25.46 -2.88 -13.29
N LYS A 355 25.23 -4.20 -13.46
CA LYS A 355 24.63 -5.06 -12.45
C LYS A 355 25.55 -5.19 -11.23
N GLN A 356 25.30 -4.39 -10.19
CA GLN A 356 25.86 -4.57 -8.84
C GLN A 356 25.48 -5.94 -8.24
N TRP A 357 24.33 -6.46 -8.66
CA TRP A 357 23.73 -7.69 -8.15
C TRP A 357 23.55 -8.72 -9.27
N THR A 358 23.81 -9.98 -8.96
CA THR A 358 23.78 -11.07 -9.95
C THR A 358 22.35 -11.38 -10.39
N TYR A 359 21.40 -11.34 -9.46
CA TYR A 359 20.01 -11.74 -9.67
C TYR A 359 19.01 -10.61 -9.51
N ALA A 360 19.19 -9.71 -8.54
CA ALA A 360 18.27 -8.60 -8.34
C ALA A 360 18.24 -7.65 -9.56
N PRO A 361 17.06 -7.14 -9.96
CA PRO A 361 16.96 -6.07 -10.94
C PRO A 361 17.81 -4.86 -10.54
N ALA A 362 18.43 -4.17 -11.50
CA ALA A 362 19.36 -3.06 -11.24
C ALA A 362 18.76 -1.91 -10.39
N ARG A 363 17.44 -1.72 -10.45
CA ARG A 363 16.69 -0.71 -9.69
C ARG A 363 15.73 -1.32 -8.67
N ALA A 364 15.94 -2.58 -8.30
CA ALA A 364 15.18 -3.19 -7.22
C ALA A 364 15.43 -2.40 -5.92
N PRO A 365 14.38 -1.98 -5.21
CA PRO A 365 14.50 -1.35 -3.91
C PRO A 365 15.19 -2.28 -2.92
N PHE A 366 16.05 -1.74 -2.07
CA PHE A 366 16.70 -2.52 -1.01
C PHE A 366 16.93 -1.68 0.23
N VAL A 367 17.05 -2.39 1.35
CA VAL A 367 17.41 -1.82 2.64
C VAL A 367 18.85 -2.20 2.96
N THR A 368 19.61 -1.23 3.46
CA THR A 368 20.88 -1.47 4.13
C THR A 368 20.74 -1.14 5.60
N PHE A 369 21.22 -2.00 6.50
CA PHE A 369 21.29 -1.68 7.92
C PHE A 369 22.61 -2.12 8.52
N SER A 370 23.12 -1.31 9.46
CA SER A 370 24.41 -1.50 10.12
C SER A 370 24.21 -1.89 11.58
N VAL A 371 25.03 -2.86 12.02
CA VAL A 371 24.98 -3.41 13.38
C VAL A 371 26.38 -3.50 13.97
N SER A 372 26.46 -3.31 15.29
CA SER A 372 27.60 -3.73 16.10
C SER A 372 27.20 -5.01 16.84
N MET A 373 28.10 -6.00 16.91
CA MET A 373 27.82 -7.27 17.57
C MET A 373 29.00 -7.71 18.42
N ALA A 374 28.70 -8.27 19.60
CA ALA A 374 29.66 -8.98 20.43
C ALA A 374 29.36 -10.48 20.34
N PHE A 375 30.39 -11.29 20.11
CA PHE A 375 30.23 -12.73 19.93
C PHE A 375 30.34 -13.49 21.26
N LYS A 376 29.66 -14.62 21.33
CA LYS A 376 29.86 -15.57 22.42
C LYS A 376 31.24 -16.20 22.32
N THR A 377 31.96 -16.21 23.43
CA THR A 377 33.33 -16.72 23.54
C THR A 377 33.40 -18.14 24.11
N ASP A 378 32.25 -18.69 24.50
CA ASP A 378 32.10 -20.00 25.15
C ASP A 378 31.44 -21.06 24.26
N THR A 379 31.12 -20.73 23.00
CA THR A 379 30.53 -21.67 22.05
C THR A 379 31.55 -22.07 20.96
N PRO A 380 31.63 -23.37 20.57
CA PRO A 380 32.45 -23.83 19.45
C PRO A 380 32.08 -23.23 18.08
N GLN A 381 30.94 -22.52 18.00
CA GLN A 381 30.40 -21.92 16.79
C GLN A 381 30.52 -20.38 16.76
N GLY A 382 31.07 -19.76 17.82
CA GLY A 382 31.51 -18.37 17.80
C GLY A 382 32.73 -18.22 16.89
N ILE A 383 32.79 -17.09 16.15
CA ILE A 383 33.75 -16.74 15.09
C ILE A 383 34.95 -17.68 14.94
N ASP A 384 34.90 -18.51 13.91
CA ASP A 384 36.05 -18.93 13.08
C ASP A 384 37.38 -19.18 13.82
N GLY A 385 37.32 -19.86 14.98
CA GLY A 385 38.51 -20.29 15.70
C GLY A 385 39.44 -19.17 16.16
N LEU A 386 38.97 -17.94 16.37
CA LEU A 386 39.73 -16.90 17.09
C LEU A 386 39.78 -17.28 18.57
N ALA A 387 40.70 -18.21 18.81
CA ALA A 387 41.00 -18.83 20.08
C ALA A 387 41.32 -17.77 21.13
N THR A 388 40.92 -18.08 22.35
CA THR A 388 41.51 -17.58 23.58
C THR A 388 42.97 -17.17 23.38
N GLN A 389 43.28 -15.88 23.57
CA GLN A 389 44.68 -15.44 23.56
C GLN A 389 45.34 -15.93 24.84
N GLU A 390 46.31 -16.85 24.70
CA GLU A 390 47.22 -17.19 25.80
C GLU A 390 48.16 -16.01 26.00
N TYR A 391 48.07 -15.34 27.16
CA TYR A 391 49.00 -14.26 27.51
C TYR A 391 50.29 -14.90 28.03
N PRO A 392 51.45 -14.76 27.35
CA PRO A 392 52.68 -15.48 27.70
C PRO A 392 53.25 -15.19 29.09
N TRP A 393 52.71 -14.20 29.81
CA TRP A 393 53.20 -13.72 31.10
C TRP A 393 52.29 -14.05 32.29
N ASP A 394 51.12 -14.65 32.04
CA ASP A 394 50.18 -15.07 33.08
C ASP A 394 50.26 -16.61 33.19
N ASN A 395 50.85 -17.12 34.28
CA ASN A 395 50.98 -18.57 34.50
C ASN A 395 49.67 -19.24 34.95
N SER A 396 48.57 -18.48 35.02
CA SER A 396 47.27 -19.09 35.19
C SER A 396 46.91 -19.79 33.87
N ASN A 397 46.81 -21.13 33.91
CA ASN A 397 46.26 -21.95 32.82
C ASN A 397 44.76 -21.67 32.60
N ASN A 398 44.34 -20.41 32.64
CA ASN A 398 42.96 -20.00 32.58
C ASN A 398 42.76 -19.11 31.34
N PRO A 399 42.31 -19.70 30.22
CA PRO A 399 42.04 -18.97 29.00
C PRO A 399 41.05 -17.83 29.30
N ARG A 400 41.44 -16.58 29.02
CA ARG A 400 40.53 -15.44 29.19
C ARG A 400 39.73 -15.26 27.90
N PRO A 401 38.39 -15.22 27.96
CA PRO A 401 37.58 -14.91 26.78
C PRO A 401 37.89 -13.50 26.31
N VAL A 402 38.38 -13.36 25.08
CA VAL A 402 38.51 -12.06 24.42
C VAL A 402 37.18 -11.77 23.76
N GLY A 403 36.44 -10.77 24.24
CA GLY A 403 35.23 -10.33 23.57
C GLY A 403 35.59 -9.76 22.21
N VAL A 404 35.26 -10.48 21.14
CA VAL A 404 35.39 -9.96 19.78
C VAL A 404 34.12 -9.18 19.49
N THR A 405 34.30 -7.90 19.15
CA THR A 405 33.24 -7.04 18.63
C THR A 405 33.47 -6.83 17.15
N GLY A 406 32.40 -6.89 16.34
CA GLY A 406 32.44 -6.57 14.92
C GLY A 406 31.36 -5.57 14.53
N GLU A 407 31.67 -4.71 13.57
CA GLU A 407 30.68 -3.88 12.89
C GLU A 407 30.52 -4.37 11.46
N THR A 408 29.28 -4.48 11.00
CA THR A 408 28.96 -4.93 9.64
C THR A 408 27.69 -4.26 9.15
N SER A 409 27.49 -4.27 7.84
CA SER A 409 26.25 -3.82 7.19
C SER A 409 25.70 -4.92 6.32
N TYR A 410 24.39 -5.12 6.41
CA TYR A 410 23.67 -6.10 5.60
C TYR A 410 22.79 -5.38 4.59
N THR A 411 22.56 -6.03 3.46
CA THR A 411 21.61 -5.56 2.43
C THR A 411 20.54 -6.62 2.21
N VAL A 412 19.29 -6.17 2.08
CA VAL A 412 18.13 -7.01 1.79
C VAL A 412 17.28 -6.31 0.73
N HIS A 413 17.17 -6.88 -0.47
CA HIS A 413 16.23 -6.36 -1.47
C HIS A 413 14.78 -6.58 -1.02
N LEU A 414 13.89 -5.67 -1.39
CA LEU A 414 12.46 -5.78 -1.10
C LEU A 414 11.78 -6.75 -2.08
N GLY A 415 10.63 -7.30 -1.68
CA GLY A 415 9.81 -8.23 -2.45
C GLY A 415 9.03 -9.24 -1.58
N ASP A 416 8.02 -9.89 -2.14
CA ASP A 416 7.34 -11.04 -1.51
C ASP A 416 8.07 -12.34 -1.83
N PHE A 417 9.26 -12.52 -1.27
CA PHE A 417 10.03 -13.73 -1.49
C PHE A 417 9.58 -14.90 -0.60
N SER A 418 8.39 -14.88 0.01
CA SER A 418 7.91 -15.97 0.87
C SER A 418 7.74 -17.31 0.12
N GLN A 419 7.45 -17.25 -1.19
CA GLN A 419 7.24 -18.40 -2.06
C GLN A 419 8.25 -18.47 -3.21
N ASP A 420 8.69 -17.33 -3.75
CA ASP A 420 9.61 -17.25 -4.87
C ASP A 420 10.78 -16.30 -4.56
N PRO A 421 12.04 -16.79 -4.48
CA PRO A 421 13.19 -15.93 -4.25
C PRO A 421 13.46 -14.92 -5.38
N SER A 422 12.81 -15.08 -6.54
CA SER A 422 12.87 -14.15 -7.67
C SER A 422 11.83 -13.03 -7.59
N ASP A 423 10.96 -13.01 -6.58
CA ASP A 423 10.02 -11.91 -6.40
C ASP A 423 10.71 -10.72 -5.72
N TYR A 424 10.85 -9.64 -6.49
CA TYR A 424 11.34 -8.34 -6.05
C TYR A 424 10.23 -7.27 -6.05
N SER A 425 8.96 -7.71 -6.09
CA SER A 425 7.81 -6.85 -6.23
C SER A 425 7.31 -6.34 -4.89
N THR A 426 7.20 -5.03 -4.77
CA THR A 426 6.49 -4.33 -3.70
C THR A 426 5.25 -3.68 -4.29
N ARG A 427 4.07 -4.22 -3.96
CA ARG A 427 2.80 -3.79 -4.54
C ARG A 427 2.11 -2.74 -3.67
N ARG A 428 1.44 -1.79 -4.31
CA ARG A 428 0.61 -0.78 -3.64
C ARG A 428 -0.40 -1.39 -2.68
N GLY A 429 -0.70 -0.67 -1.60
CA GLY A 429 -1.68 -1.07 -0.60
C GLY A 429 -1.25 -2.24 0.28
N HIS A 430 -0.14 -2.95 -0.01
CA HIS A 430 0.29 -4.10 0.77
C HIS A 430 1.13 -3.67 1.98
N TYR A 431 1.23 -4.60 2.93
CA TYR A 431 2.12 -4.50 4.07
C TYR A 431 3.14 -5.63 4.01
N TYR A 432 4.41 -5.30 4.09
CA TYR A 432 5.51 -6.26 4.09
C TYR A 432 6.22 -6.23 5.43
N THR A 433 6.37 -7.39 6.06
CA THR A 433 7.19 -7.58 7.26
C THR A 433 8.38 -8.46 6.91
N TYR A 434 9.58 -7.95 7.18
CA TYR A 434 10.85 -8.65 7.03
C TYR A 434 11.40 -9.01 8.40
N ASP A 435 11.33 -10.30 8.75
CA ASP A 435 11.92 -10.84 9.98
C ASP A 435 13.35 -11.29 9.68
N ILE A 436 14.32 -10.60 10.28
CA ILE A 436 15.75 -10.78 10.05
C ILE A 436 16.42 -11.32 11.31
N VAL A 437 17.09 -12.47 11.17
CA VAL A 437 17.87 -13.09 12.24
C VAL A 437 19.34 -13.13 11.84
N ILE A 438 20.19 -12.40 12.55
CA ILE A 438 21.62 -12.30 12.27
C ILE A 438 22.35 -13.47 12.92
N ASN A 439 23.02 -14.30 12.12
CA ASN A 439 23.74 -15.48 12.62
C ASN A 439 25.21 -15.15 12.97
N ASN A 440 25.86 -14.32 12.15
CA ASN A 440 27.23 -13.81 12.34
C ASN A 440 27.50 -12.66 11.34
N ALA A 441 28.69 -12.07 11.39
CA ALA A 441 29.08 -10.92 10.56
C ALA A 441 28.88 -11.07 9.04
N SER A 442 28.82 -12.30 8.52
CA SER A 442 28.69 -12.63 7.10
C SER A 442 27.40 -13.36 6.74
N ASN A 443 26.54 -13.67 7.72
CA ASN A 443 25.37 -14.51 7.53
C ASN A 443 24.17 -13.98 8.31
N LEU A 444 23.05 -13.82 7.59
CA LEU A 444 21.73 -13.61 8.15
C LEU A 444 20.73 -14.59 7.55
N TYR A 445 19.61 -14.73 8.24
CA TYR A 445 18.38 -15.34 7.75
C TYR A 445 17.32 -14.25 7.60
N ALA A 446 16.56 -14.28 6.50
CA ALA A 446 15.52 -13.30 6.21
C ALA A 446 14.25 -14.01 5.74
N GLU A 447 13.12 -13.66 6.36
CA GLU A 447 11.78 -14.04 5.91
C GLU A 447 11.01 -12.78 5.53
N SER A 448 10.37 -12.79 4.37
CA SER A 448 9.40 -11.76 3.98
C SER A 448 8.00 -12.35 4.13
N SER A 449 7.07 -11.56 4.65
CA SER A 449 5.66 -11.90 4.67
C SER A 449 4.83 -10.68 4.29
N SER A 450 3.83 -10.90 3.45
CA SER A 450 2.81 -9.90 3.16
C SER A 450 1.44 -10.54 3.36
N PRO A 451 0.68 -10.20 4.42
CA PRO A 451 -0.69 -10.65 4.53
C PRO A 451 -1.44 -10.14 3.30
N THR A 452 -1.90 -11.06 2.46
CA THR A 452 -2.69 -10.72 1.29
C THR A 452 -3.87 -9.88 1.75
N ILE A 453 -3.88 -8.59 1.40
CA ILE A 453 -5.12 -7.84 1.43
C ILE A 453 -6.02 -8.59 0.46
N LEU A 454 -7.08 -9.19 1.00
CA LEU A 454 -8.14 -9.75 0.20
C LEU A 454 -8.69 -8.60 -0.63
N TYR A 455 -8.13 -8.41 -1.83
CA TYR A 455 -8.84 -7.74 -2.89
C TYR A 455 -10.14 -8.51 -2.99
N SER A 456 -11.22 -7.89 -2.51
CA SER A 456 -12.56 -8.22 -2.95
C SER A 456 -12.57 -7.91 -4.46
N ARG A 457 -11.97 -8.80 -5.26
CA ARG A 457 -12.46 -9.04 -6.60
C ARG A 457 -13.89 -9.46 -6.35
N SER A 458 -14.80 -8.53 -6.60
CA SER A 458 -16.23 -8.79 -6.66
C SER A 458 -16.40 -10.11 -7.40
N ARG A 459 -16.79 -11.14 -6.65
CA ARG A 459 -17.32 -12.35 -7.26
C ARG A 459 -18.61 -11.90 -7.93
N PHE A 460 -18.57 -11.81 -9.25
CA PHE A 460 -19.77 -11.82 -10.07
C PHE A 460 -20.07 -13.27 -10.44
#